data_AF-A0A6P0DVD2-F1
#
_entry.id   AF-A0A6P0DVD2-F1
#
_cell.length_a   1.000
_cell.length_b   1.000
_cell.length_c   1.000
_cell.angle_alpha   90.00
_cell.angle_beta   90.00
_cell.angle_gamma   90.00
#
_symmetry.space_group_name_H-M   'P 1'
#
loop_
_entity.id
_entity.type
_entity.pdbx_description
1 polymer ?
#
loop_
_entity_poly.entity_id
_entity_poly.type
_entity_poly.pdbx_seq_one_letter_code
_entity_poly.pdbx_strand_id
1 'polypeptide(L)'
;RMSAISLLGGALRQLSEGDLTRTLDTPFVPSMEQLRQDFNTAIKDLAETMKTIGENASAIAAGSREIGASADSFSKRTEQQAASVEETAAALEEITTTVNDSSRRADEAGRLVAMTKQGAEQSGVVVSNAVAAMG
;
A
#
# COMPACT_ATOMS: atom_id res chain seq x y z
N ARG A 1 0.84 65.72 0.30
CA ARG A 1 1.07 64.92 -0.94
C ARG A 1 2.43 64.21 -0.90
N MET A 2 3.57 64.89 -0.76
CA MET A 2 4.89 64.20 -0.67
C MET A 2 4.98 63.19 0.49
N SER A 3 4.45 63.52 1.67
CA SER A 3 4.41 62.57 2.81
C SER A 3 3.63 61.28 2.50
N ALA A 4 2.47 61.39 1.84
CA ALA A 4 1.67 60.22 1.44
C ALA A 4 2.40 59.31 0.42
N ILE A 5 3.13 59.90 -0.53
CA ILE A 5 3.94 59.14 -1.50
C ILE A 5 5.09 58.42 -0.79
N SER A 6 5.75 59.08 0.17
CA SER A 6 6.83 58.46 0.94
C SER A 6 6.33 57.30 1.79
N LEU A 7 5.16 57.45 2.43
CA LEU A 7 4.55 56.38 3.23
C LEU A 7 4.15 55.18 2.37
N LEU A 8 3.49 55.41 1.24
CA LEU A 8 3.14 54.35 0.30
C LEU A 8 4.38 53.66 -0.28
N GLY A 9 5.41 54.42 -0.65
CA GLY A 9 6.68 53.86 -1.15
C GLY A 9 7.38 52.99 -0.10
N GLY A 10 7.35 53.38 1.17
CA GLY A 10 7.86 52.56 2.28
C GLY A 10 7.06 51.27 2.46
N ALA A 11 5.73 51.36 2.43
CA ALA A 11 4.86 50.19 2.56
C ALA A 11 5.00 49.22 1.37
N LEU A 12 5.14 49.73 0.15
CA LEU A 12 5.41 48.91 -1.04
C LEU A 12 6.78 48.23 -0.99
N ARG A 13 7.79 48.89 -0.41
CA ARG A 13 9.09 48.25 -0.19
C ARG A 13 8.98 47.07 0.78
N GLN A 14 8.26 47.25 1.89
CA GLN A 14 8.02 46.18 2.86
C GLN A 14 7.22 45.03 2.23
N LEU A 15 6.19 45.34 1.44
CA LEU A 15 5.46 44.35 0.65
C LEU A 15 6.40 43.57 -0.28
N SER A 16 7.33 44.24 -0.97
CA SER A 16 8.29 43.56 -1.85
C SER A 16 9.26 42.65 -1.11
N GLU A 17 9.47 42.89 0.18
CA GLU A 17 10.25 42.04 1.10
C GLU A 17 9.38 40.91 1.70
N GLY A 18 8.08 40.85 1.38
CA GLY A 18 7.13 39.83 1.83
C GLY A 18 6.39 40.16 3.12
N ASP A 19 6.52 41.38 3.65
CA ASP A 19 5.80 41.81 4.85
C ASP A 19 4.37 42.26 4.49
N LEU A 20 3.41 41.33 4.65
CA LEU A 20 1.98 41.57 4.45
C LEU A 20 1.27 42.10 5.71
N THR A 21 2.01 42.42 6.77
CA THR A 21 1.41 42.86 8.05
C THR A 21 1.24 44.37 8.14
N ARG A 22 1.73 45.10 7.12
CA ARG A 22 1.90 46.56 7.16
C ARG A 22 0.72 47.27 6.51
N THR A 23 0.00 48.03 7.31
CA THR A 23 -1.07 48.93 6.85
C THR A 23 -0.63 50.39 6.92
N LEU A 24 -1.23 51.20 6.05
CA LEU A 24 -1.13 52.65 6.10
C LEU A 24 -2.20 53.18 7.06
N ASP A 25 -1.83 53.43 8.31
CA ASP A 25 -2.77 53.88 9.35
C ASP A 25 -2.91 55.40 9.44
N THR A 26 -1.93 56.14 8.90
CA THR A 26 -1.97 57.61 8.89
C THR A 26 -2.93 58.09 7.80
N PRO A 27 -3.98 58.87 8.14
CA PRO A 27 -4.91 59.42 7.15
C PRO A 27 -4.19 60.28 6.12
N PHE A 28 -4.58 60.15 4.85
CA PHE A 28 -4.02 60.96 3.78
C PHE A 28 -4.89 62.22 3.56
N VAL A 29 -4.39 63.13 2.72
CA VAL A 29 -5.21 64.26 2.26
C VAL A 29 -6.45 63.71 1.52
N PRO A 30 -7.60 64.41 1.54
CA PRO A 30 -8.85 63.88 0.97
C PRO A 30 -8.72 63.35 -0.47
N SER A 31 -7.89 64.00 -1.31
CA SER A 31 -7.66 63.58 -2.69
C SER A 31 -6.85 62.28 -2.85
N MET A 32 -6.31 61.71 -1.78
CA MET A 32 -5.48 60.49 -1.77
C MET A 32 -5.95 59.45 -0.75
N GLU A 33 -7.04 59.70 -0.04
CA GLU A 33 -7.53 58.78 1.00
C GLU A 33 -7.98 57.45 0.41
N GLN A 34 -8.56 57.45 -0.79
CA GLN A 34 -8.92 56.23 -1.51
C GLN A 34 -7.69 55.34 -1.79
N LEU A 35 -6.55 55.95 -2.17
CA LEU A 35 -5.31 55.19 -2.41
C LEU A 35 -4.83 54.46 -1.16
N ARG A 36 -5.00 55.06 0.03
CA ARG A 36 -4.67 54.43 1.31
C ARG A 36 -5.58 53.21 1.57
N GLN A 37 -6.87 53.36 1.31
CA GLN A 37 -7.88 52.31 1.50
C GLN A 37 -7.66 51.14 0.53
N ASP A 38 -7.42 51.43 -0.75
CA ASP A 38 -7.15 50.43 -1.79
C ASP A 38 -5.89 49.63 -1.44
N PHE A 39 -4.82 50.31 -1.00
CA PHE A 39 -3.59 49.63 -0.56
C PHE A 39 -3.83 48.69 0.63
N ASN A 40 -4.51 49.17 1.67
CA ASN A 40 -4.80 48.36 2.86
C ASN A 40 -5.69 47.15 2.54
N THR A 41 -6.66 47.33 1.63
CA THR A 41 -7.52 46.24 1.16
C THR A 41 -6.69 45.21 0.40
N ALA A 42 -5.83 45.63 -0.53
CA ALA A 42 -4.97 44.73 -1.29
C ALA A 42 -4.01 43.92 -0.39
N ILE A 43 -3.38 44.56 0.60
CA ILE A 43 -2.51 43.87 1.57
C ILE A 43 -3.30 42.84 2.37
N LYS A 44 -4.50 43.21 2.84
CA LYS A 44 -5.36 42.31 3.62
C LYS A 44 -5.75 41.07 2.81
N ASP A 45 -6.22 41.26 1.58
CA ASP A 45 -6.67 40.17 0.71
C ASP A 45 -5.49 39.25 0.33
N LEU A 46 -4.32 39.83 0.09
CA LEU A 46 -3.10 39.07 -0.17
C LEU A 46 -2.65 38.28 1.06
N ALA A 47 -2.72 38.86 2.26
CA ALA A 47 -2.40 38.19 3.52
C ALA A 47 -3.34 36.99 3.78
N GLU A 48 -4.64 37.17 3.53
CA GLU A 48 -5.64 36.11 3.64
C GLU A 48 -5.41 34.99 2.62
N THR A 49 -5.07 35.35 1.39
CA THR A 49 -4.71 34.37 0.34
C THR A 49 -3.48 33.55 0.75
N MET A 50 -2.42 34.21 1.22
CA MET A 50 -1.20 33.52 1.66
C MET A 50 -1.44 32.64 2.88
N LYS A 51 -2.29 33.06 3.81
CA LYS A 51 -2.73 32.24 4.94
C LYS A 51 -3.42 30.97 4.46
N THR A 52 -4.37 31.09 3.54
CA THR A 52 -5.09 29.95 2.95
C THR A 52 -4.14 28.99 2.24
N ILE A 53 -3.15 29.49 1.50
CA ILE A 53 -2.10 28.68 0.87
C ILE A 53 -1.29 27.93 1.93
N GLY A 54 -0.91 28.60 3.03
CA GLY A 54 -0.16 27.98 4.13
C GLY A 54 -0.96 26.86 4.83
N GLU A 55 -2.25 27.08 5.07
CA GLU A 55 -3.16 26.07 5.63
C GLU A 55 -3.27 24.86 4.70
N ASN A 56 -3.46 25.08 3.40
CA ASN A 56 -3.52 24.01 2.41
C ASN A 56 -2.19 23.23 2.31
N ALA A 57 -1.06 23.92 2.32
CA ALA A 57 0.26 23.27 2.30
C ALA A 57 0.48 22.42 3.55
N SER A 58 0.05 22.89 4.72
CA SER A 58 0.09 22.13 5.97
C SER A 58 -0.80 20.88 5.91
N ALA A 59 -2.02 21.00 5.38
CA ALA A 59 -2.94 19.89 5.17
C ALA A 59 -2.37 18.85 4.20
N ILE A 60 -1.79 19.29 3.07
CA ILE A 60 -1.10 18.40 2.10
C ILE A 60 0.06 17.68 2.79
N ALA A 61 0.91 18.39 3.53
CA ALA A 61 2.04 17.78 4.22
C ALA A 61 1.59 16.74 5.28
N ALA A 62 0.47 16.99 5.97
CA ALA A 62 -0.13 16.02 6.87
C ALA A 62 -0.64 14.78 6.12
N GLY A 63 -1.39 14.96 5.04
CA GLY A 63 -1.89 13.86 4.20
C GLY A 63 -0.76 13.04 3.59
N SER A 64 0.32 13.66 3.11
CA SER A 64 1.49 12.93 2.59
C SER A 64 2.18 12.07 3.65
N ARG A 65 2.25 12.53 4.91
CA ARG A 65 2.80 11.71 6.01
C ARG A 65 1.91 10.50 6.32
N GLU A 66 0.60 10.69 6.29
CA GLU A 66 -0.37 9.61 6.50
C GLU A 66 -0.33 8.57 5.36
N ILE A 67 -0.21 9.02 4.11
CA ILE A 67 0.01 8.14 2.95
C ILE A 67 1.30 7.35 3.12
N GLY A 68 2.40 8.00 3.52
CA GLY A 68 3.68 7.33 3.77
C GLY A 68 3.56 6.22 4.82
N ALA A 69 2.95 6.52 5.97
CA ALA A 69 2.73 5.53 7.02
C ALA A 69 1.83 4.37 6.56
N SER A 70 0.81 4.66 5.76
CA SER A 70 -0.09 3.65 5.18
C SER A 70 0.62 2.77 4.16
N ALA A 71 1.49 3.35 3.33
CA ALA A 71 2.30 2.63 2.36
C ALA A 71 3.30 1.69 3.04
N ASP A 72 3.97 2.13 4.11
CA ASP A 72 4.88 1.29 4.91
C ASP A 72 4.14 0.09 5.53
N SER A 73 2.94 0.33 6.07
CA SER A 73 2.09 -0.74 6.62
C SER A 73 1.65 -1.71 5.54
N PHE A 74 1.27 -1.22 4.36
CA PHE A 74 0.89 -2.05 3.23
C PHE A 74 2.07 -2.90 2.75
N SER A 75 3.27 -2.33 2.61
CA SER A 75 4.49 -3.05 2.22
C SER A 75 4.78 -4.21 3.18
N LYS A 76 4.76 -3.96 4.50
CA LYS A 76 4.97 -5.00 5.51
C LYS A 76 3.92 -6.12 5.43
N ARG A 77 2.66 -5.76 5.17
CA ARG A 77 1.58 -6.74 4.99
C ARG A 77 1.76 -7.55 3.70
N THR A 78 2.18 -6.91 2.61
CA THR A 78 2.47 -7.60 1.35
C THR A 78 3.65 -8.56 1.50
N GLU A 79 4.71 -8.17 2.21
CA GLU A 79 5.83 -9.05 2.57
C GLU A 79 5.36 -10.26 3.39
N GLN A 80 4.53 -10.02 4.42
CA GLN A 80 3.99 -11.11 5.23
C GLN A 80 3.08 -12.04 4.43
N GLN A 81 2.26 -11.50 3.53
CA GLN A 81 1.43 -12.30 2.63
C GLN A 81 2.26 -13.13 1.66
N ALA A 82 3.33 -12.56 1.10
CA ALA A 82 4.25 -13.29 0.23
C ALA A 82 4.91 -14.46 1.00
N ALA A 83 5.36 -14.23 2.23
CA ALA A 83 5.90 -15.28 3.09
C ALA A 83 4.87 -16.39 3.37
N SER A 84 3.61 -16.05 3.68
CA SER A 84 2.55 -17.06 3.87
C SER A 84 2.26 -17.86 2.60
N VAL A 85 2.36 -17.24 1.42
CA VAL A 85 2.22 -17.93 0.13
C VAL A 85 3.39 -18.88 -0.12
N GLU A 86 4.63 -18.48 0.21
CA GLU A 86 5.80 -19.36 0.13
C GLU A 86 5.68 -20.56 1.07
N GLU A 87 5.25 -20.36 2.31
CA GLU A 87 5.00 -21.46 3.26
C GLU A 87 3.92 -22.42 2.75
N THR A 88 2.83 -21.87 2.18
CA THR A 88 1.76 -22.69 1.59
C THR A 88 2.26 -23.49 0.39
N ALA A 89 3.11 -22.89 -0.45
CA ALA A 89 3.71 -23.58 -1.59
C ALA A 89 4.65 -24.72 -1.15
N ALA A 90 5.47 -24.49 -0.12
CA ALA A 90 6.34 -25.52 0.46
C ALA A 90 5.53 -26.69 1.05
N ALA A 91 4.44 -26.38 1.77
CA ALA A 91 3.54 -27.41 2.30
C ALA A 91 2.86 -28.22 1.18
N LEU A 92 2.48 -27.58 0.07
CA LEU A 92 1.93 -28.26 -1.11
C LEU A 92 2.94 -29.18 -1.80
N GLU A 93 4.23 -28.82 -1.80
CA GLU A 93 5.31 -29.65 -2.33
C GLU A 93 5.51 -30.92 -1.48
N GLU A 94 5.46 -30.79 -0.15
CA GLU A 94 5.49 -31.93 0.78
C GLU A 94 4.28 -32.86 0.59
N ILE A 95 3.07 -32.29 0.44
CA ILE A 95 1.86 -33.07 0.17
C ILE A 95 1.99 -33.82 -1.15
N THR A 96 2.46 -33.15 -2.20
CA THR A 96 2.64 -33.76 -3.52
C THR A 96 3.63 -34.93 -3.46
N THR A 97 4.72 -34.78 -2.71
CA THR A 97 5.69 -35.86 -2.46
C THR A 97 5.02 -37.04 -1.76
N THR A 98 4.24 -36.78 -0.71
CA THR A 98 3.52 -37.82 0.06
C THR A 98 2.47 -38.55 -0.77
N VAL A 99 1.75 -37.82 -1.61
CA VAL A 99 0.75 -38.39 -2.54
C VAL A 99 1.43 -39.28 -3.58
N ASN A 100 2.56 -38.85 -4.15
CA ASN A 100 3.32 -39.66 -5.09
C ASN A 100 3.84 -40.95 -4.46
N ASP A 101 4.39 -40.89 -3.23
CA ASP A 101 4.84 -42.11 -2.54
C ASP A 101 3.67 -43.05 -2.23
N SER A 102 2.53 -42.50 -1.78
CA SER A 102 1.33 -43.28 -1.51
C SER A 102 0.81 -43.98 -2.77
N SER A 103 0.81 -43.29 -3.92
CA SER A 103 0.45 -43.86 -5.22
C SER A 103 1.38 -45.00 -5.63
N ARG A 104 2.70 -44.82 -5.49
CA ARG A 104 3.70 -45.85 -5.78
C ARG A 104 3.52 -47.09 -4.90
N ARG A 105 3.25 -46.89 -3.61
CA ARG A 105 3.00 -47.99 -2.67
C ARG A 105 1.70 -48.74 -2.98
N ALA A 106 0.67 -48.04 -3.42
CA ALA A 106 -0.58 -48.68 -3.86
C ALA A 106 -0.37 -49.54 -5.11
N ASP A 107 0.42 -49.07 -6.08
CA ASP A 107 0.78 -49.85 -7.27
C ASP A 107 1.58 -51.11 -6.91
N GLU A 108 2.58 -50.99 -6.03
CA GLU A 108 3.37 -52.12 -5.54
C GLU A 108 2.50 -53.16 -4.82
N ALA A 109 1.59 -52.71 -3.95
CA ALA A 109 0.63 -53.58 -3.27
C ALA A 109 -0.29 -54.30 -4.26
N GLY A 110 -0.78 -53.58 -5.29
CA GLY A 110 -1.57 -54.17 -6.37
C GLY A 110 -0.82 -55.29 -7.10
N ARG A 111 0.46 -55.06 -7.40
CA ARG A 111 1.34 -56.07 -8.03
C ARG A 111 1.54 -57.29 -7.14
N LEU A 112 1.73 -57.09 -5.83
CA LEU A 112 1.90 -58.17 -4.85
C LEU A 112 0.63 -59.03 -4.73
N VAL A 113 -0.54 -58.38 -4.69
CA VAL A 113 -1.85 -59.06 -4.66
C VAL A 113 -2.06 -59.88 -5.93
N ALA A 114 -1.72 -59.35 -7.11
CA ALA A 114 -1.82 -60.06 -8.38
C ALA A 114 -0.92 -61.32 -8.40
N MET A 115 0.33 -61.20 -7.95
CA MET A 115 1.25 -62.35 -7.83
C MET A 115 0.71 -63.40 -6.84
N THR A 116 0.17 -62.96 -5.71
CA THR A 116 -0.39 -63.87 -4.69
C THR A 116 -1.61 -64.62 -5.22
N LYS A 117 -2.51 -63.92 -5.94
CA LYS A 117 -3.65 -64.52 -6.61
C LYS A 117 -3.20 -65.60 -7.61
N GLN A 118 -2.22 -65.31 -8.45
CA GLN A 118 -1.68 -66.28 -9.41
C GLN A 118 -1.11 -67.52 -8.71
N GLY A 119 -0.35 -67.33 -7.61
CA GLY A 119 0.16 -68.44 -6.81
C GLY A 119 -0.95 -69.29 -6.17
N ALA A 120 -2.02 -68.65 -5.68
CA ALA A 120 -3.18 -69.35 -5.12
C ALA A 120 -3.95 -70.14 -6.20
N GLU A 121 -4.15 -69.56 -7.38
CA GLU A 121 -4.77 -70.24 -8.53
C GLU A 121 -3.98 -71.49 -8.93
N GLN A 122 -2.65 -71.38 -9.02
CA GLN A 122 -1.79 -72.51 -9.35
C GLN A 122 -1.77 -73.58 -8.26
N SER A 123 -1.78 -73.18 -6.99
CA SER A 123 -1.92 -74.11 -5.86
C SER A 123 -3.26 -74.84 -5.89
N GLY A 124 -4.35 -74.16 -6.26
CA GLY A 124 -5.67 -74.74 -6.45
C GLY A 124 -5.68 -75.84 -7.52
N VAL A 125 -4.99 -75.63 -8.64
CA VAL A 125 -4.81 -76.66 -9.68
C VAL A 125 -4.09 -77.90 -9.13
N VAL A 126 -3.01 -77.70 -8.35
CA VAL A 126 -2.26 -78.82 -7.73
C VAL A 126 -3.14 -79.61 -6.76
N VAL A 127 -3.90 -78.94 -5.90
CA VAL A 127 -4.81 -79.60 -4.95
C VAL A 127 -5.90 -80.37 -5.70
N SER A 128 -6.49 -79.78 -6.74
CA SER A 128 -7.50 -80.44 -7.58
C SER A 128 -6.95 -81.72 -8.21
N ASN A 129 -5.72 -81.68 -8.75
CA ASN A 129 -5.06 -82.84 -9.32
C ASN A 129 -4.78 -83.93 -8.27
N ALA A 130 -4.36 -83.53 -7.06
CA ALA A 130 -4.11 -84.48 -5.96
C ALA A 130 -5.40 -85.17 -5.49
N VAL A 131 -6.51 -84.43 -5.38
CA VAL A 131 -7.83 -85.01 -5.05
C VAL A 131 -8.29 -85.99 -6.13
N ALA A 132 -8.13 -85.64 -7.41
CA ALA A 132 -8.47 -86.51 -8.53
C ALA A 132 -7.62 -87.79 -8.60
N ALA A 133 -6.41 -87.78 -8.06
CA ALA A 133 -5.53 -88.96 -8.01
C ALA A 133 -5.83 -89.91 -6.84
N MET A 134 -6.57 -89.46 -5.82
CA MET A 134 -6.94 -90.26 -4.65
C MET A 134 -8.34 -90.89 -4.74
N GLY A 135 -9.19 -90.44 -5.67
CA GLY A 135 -10.51 -91.01 -5.96
C GLY A 135 -10.49 -91.91 -7.19
#